data_AF-A0A7S1YHL9-F1
#
_entry.id   AF-A0A7S1YHL9-F1
#
_cell.length_a   1.000
_cell.length_b   1.000
_cell.length_c   1.000
_cell.angle_alpha   90.00
_cell.angle_beta   90.00
_cell.angle_gamma   90.00
#
_symmetry.space_group_name_H-M   'P 1'
#
loop_
_entity.id
_entity.type
_entity.pdbx_description
1 polymer ?
#
loop_
_entity_poly.entity_id
_entity_poly.type
_entity_poly.pdbx_seq_one_letter_code
_entity_poly.pdbx_strand_id
1 'polypeptide(L)'
;TTMSSKMEPTAVVTMLNKLFSMFDEVVDDYQLNKIKTIGDCYMVTSVPSATGDSKRDCEQVLHFAIDMVDAIDKFNKQGRNEHLSLRVGINCGPVVAGVVGTKRFLYDLWGDSVNTASRMESHGIPGKVQVTKDVVEMVGNAFTFDKRGTIAVKGKGEMETYFLVGRDRRSRPFKAPSLSKFKLKSEGMLHFDNEKLTLFESVRNLEESIENRHTPQNKRITRRTSIG
;
A
#
# COMPACT_ATOMS: atom_id res chain seq x y z
N THR A 1 13.84 -3.30 -10.67
CA THR A 1 12.91 -2.22 -11.05
C THR A 1 13.66 -1.21 -11.90
N THR A 2 13.00 -0.37 -12.69
CA THR A 2 13.69 0.60 -13.58
C THR A 2 14.60 1.59 -12.83
N MET A 3 14.37 1.80 -11.54
CA MET A 3 15.26 2.55 -10.64
C MET A 3 16.58 1.84 -10.34
N SER A 4 16.54 0.52 -10.11
CA SER A 4 17.73 -0.26 -9.78
C SER A 4 18.70 -0.43 -10.96
N SER A 5 18.30 -0.07 -12.18
CA SER A 5 19.17 -0.05 -13.36
C SER A 5 19.85 1.30 -13.61
N LYS A 6 19.44 2.38 -12.93
CA LYS A 6 19.96 3.74 -13.14
C LYS A 6 20.63 4.37 -11.91
N MET A 7 20.45 3.78 -10.73
CA MET A 7 21.02 4.27 -9.46
C MET A 7 22.08 3.32 -8.91
N GLU A 8 23.10 3.87 -8.27
CA GLU A 8 24.04 3.09 -7.47
C GLU A 8 23.31 2.32 -6.36
N PRO A 9 23.65 1.04 -6.10
CA PRO A 9 22.94 0.22 -5.11
C PRO A 9 22.87 0.86 -3.73
N THR A 10 23.91 1.56 -3.30
CA THR A 10 23.97 2.28 -2.02
C THR A 10 22.98 3.43 -1.95
N ALA A 11 22.77 4.14 -3.07
CA ALA A 11 21.79 5.22 -3.16
C ALA A 11 20.36 4.68 -3.09
N VAL A 12 20.08 3.55 -3.76
CA VAL A 12 18.77 2.87 -3.68
C VAL A 12 18.46 2.44 -2.25
N VAL A 13 19.40 1.79 -1.58
CA VAL A 13 19.21 1.35 -0.18
C VAL A 13 19.00 2.55 0.75
N THR A 14 19.75 3.64 0.56
CA THR A 14 19.60 4.86 1.38
C THR A 14 18.23 5.50 1.19
N MET A 15 17.75 5.60 -0.06
CA MET A 15 16.41 6.10 -0.37
C MET A 15 15.33 5.20 0.26
N LEU A 16 15.41 3.88 0.06
CA LEU A 16 14.44 2.93 0.62
C LEU A 16 14.43 2.98 2.15
N ASN A 17 15.59 3.10 2.79
CA ASN A 17 15.66 3.21 4.24
C ASN A 17 14.95 4.48 4.74
N LYS A 18 15.19 5.63 4.09
CA LYS A 18 14.49 6.88 4.44
C LYS A 18 12.97 6.76 4.26
N LEU A 19 12.55 6.12 3.17
CA LEU A 19 11.14 5.88 2.86
C LEU A 19 10.47 4.98 3.91
N PHE A 20 11.10 3.86 4.23
CA PHE A 20 10.56 2.91 5.20
C PHE A 20 10.58 3.46 6.63
N SER A 21 11.58 4.25 7.02
CA SER A 21 11.57 4.92 8.32
C SER A 21 10.39 5.90 8.44
N MET A 22 10.06 6.62 7.37
CA MET A 22 8.85 7.46 7.35
C MET A 22 7.58 6.63 7.50
N PHE A 23 7.50 5.46 6.86
CA PHE A 23 6.35 4.55 7.03
C PHE A 23 6.28 3.93 8.41
N ASP A 24 7.42 3.64 9.04
CA ASP A 24 7.49 3.13 10.41
C ASP A 24 6.81 4.13 11.38
N GLU A 25 7.06 5.44 11.21
CA GLU A 25 6.41 6.49 12.01
C GLU A 25 4.88 6.49 11.84
N VAL A 26 4.39 6.31 10.60
CA VAL A 26 2.94 6.23 10.34
C VAL A 26 2.37 4.92 10.90
N VAL A 27 3.10 3.82 10.86
CA VAL A 27 2.66 2.54 11.48
C VAL A 27 2.46 2.71 12.98
N ASP A 28 3.39 3.38 13.66
CA ASP A 28 3.32 3.65 15.10
C ASP A 28 2.12 4.52 15.46
N ASP A 29 1.86 5.58 14.68
CA ASP A 29 0.69 6.45 14.85
C ASP A 29 -0.62 5.65 14.83
N TYR A 30 -0.71 4.61 14.01
CA TYR A 30 -1.91 3.79 13.84
C TYR A 30 -1.89 2.50 14.68
N GLN A 31 -0.87 2.25 15.49
CA GLN A 31 -0.67 1.00 16.24
C GLN A 31 -0.83 -0.25 15.36
N LEU A 32 -0.28 -0.19 14.15
CA LEU A 32 -0.27 -1.33 13.24
C LEU A 32 1.01 -2.16 13.43
N ASN A 33 1.00 -3.38 12.92
CA ASN A 33 2.17 -4.26 12.94
C ASN A 33 2.84 -4.27 11.57
N LYS A 34 4.06 -3.75 11.50
CA LYS A 34 4.96 -4.00 10.37
C LYS A 34 5.38 -5.48 10.40
N ILE A 35 5.18 -6.18 9.30
CA ILE A 35 5.58 -7.59 9.17
C ILE A 35 7.00 -7.70 8.63
N LYS A 36 7.21 -7.19 7.42
CA LYS A 36 8.50 -7.27 6.72
C LYS A 36 8.54 -6.31 5.54
N THR A 37 9.73 -6.19 4.96
CA THR A 37 9.92 -5.62 3.63
C THR A 37 10.39 -6.69 2.66
N ILE A 38 9.92 -6.61 1.41
CA ILE A 38 10.32 -7.52 0.32
C ILE A 38 10.74 -6.67 -0.88
N GLY A 39 12.04 -6.47 -1.06
CA GLY A 39 12.54 -5.54 -2.07
C GLY A 39 12.10 -4.11 -1.73
N ASP A 40 11.29 -3.51 -2.60
CA ASP A 40 10.67 -2.21 -2.35
C ASP A 40 9.33 -2.30 -1.60
N CYS A 41 8.72 -3.48 -1.50
CA CYS A 41 7.42 -3.66 -0.83
C CYS A 41 7.54 -3.56 0.71
N TYR A 42 6.53 -2.92 1.31
CA TYR A 42 6.33 -2.68 2.73
C TYR A 42 5.01 -3.32 3.17
N MET A 43 5.09 -4.32 4.06
CA MET A 43 3.95 -5.14 4.47
C MET A 43 3.54 -4.82 5.91
N VAL A 44 2.27 -4.48 6.09
CA VAL A 44 1.67 -4.10 7.37
C VAL A 44 0.39 -4.91 7.60
N THR A 45 0.06 -5.15 8.86
CA THR A 45 -1.22 -5.71 9.26
C THR A 45 -1.81 -4.95 10.44
N SER A 46 -3.13 -5.05 10.63
CA SER A 46 -3.76 -4.69 11.90
C SER A 46 -3.24 -5.56 13.05
N VAL A 47 -3.24 -5.01 14.26
CA VAL A 47 -3.19 -5.80 15.49
C VAL A 47 -4.61 -6.32 15.74
N PRO A 48 -4.83 -7.63 15.97
CA PRO A 48 -6.15 -8.12 16.32
C PRO A 48 -6.67 -7.38 17.55
N SER A 49 -7.82 -6.73 17.43
CA SER A 49 -8.44 -6.10 18.59
C SER A 49 -8.80 -7.18 19.62
N ALA A 50 -8.60 -6.88 20.91
CA ALA A 50 -8.99 -7.81 21.99
C ALA A 50 -10.50 -8.13 22.02
N THR A 51 -11.30 -7.38 21.26
CA THR A 51 -12.74 -7.54 21.09
C THR A 51 -13.13 -8.33 19.83
N GLY A 52 -12.17 -8.71 18.97
CA GLY A 52 -12.42 -9.37 17.69
C GLY A 52 -13.15 -8.52 16.66
N ASP A 53 -13.12 -7.19 16.81
CA ASP A 53 -13.80 -6.24 15.91
C ASP A 53 -12.99 -6.07 14.62
N SER A 54 -13.17 -7.02 13.71
CA SER A 54 -12.51 -7.02 12.39
C SER A 54 -12.84 -5.79 11.57
N LYS A 55 -13.99 -5.13 11.80
CA LYS A 55 -14.36 -3.91 11.10
C LYS A 55 -13.43 -2.79 11.51
N ARG A 56 -13.29 -2.52 12.81
CA ARG A 56 -12.40 -1.47 13.32
C ARG A 56 -10.96 -1.68 12.86
N ASP A 57 -10.49 -2.92 12.88
CA ASP A 57 -9.14 -3.28 12.43
C ASP A 57 -8.94 -2.98 10.94
N CYS A 58 -9.97 -3.26 10.12
CA CYS A 58 -9.99 -2.92 8.69
C CYS A 58 -10.02 -1.38 8.48
N GLU A 59 -10.85 -0.64 9.22
CA GLU A 59 -10.92 0.83 9.14
C GLU A 59 -9.58 1.50 9.51
N GLN A 60 -8.87 0.97 10.51
CA GLN A 60 -7.56 1.46 10.93
C GLN A 60 -6.52 1.35 9.79
N VAL A 61 -6.50 0.22 9.07
CA VAL A 61 -5.61 0.01 7.93
C VAL A 61 -5.97 0.93 6.76
N LEU A 62 -7.26 1.19 6.51
CA LEU A 62 -7.68 2.13 5.46
C LEU A 62 -7.27 3.57 5.78
N HIS A 63 -7.37 4.00 7.04
CA HIS A 63 -6.87 5.31 7.44
C HIS A 63 -5.36 5.45 7.28
N PHE A 64 -4.61 4.41 7.70
CA PHE A 64 -3.16 4.33 7.48
C PHE A 64 -2.80 4.43 5.99
N ALA A 65 -3.54 3.71 5.13
CA ALA A 65 -3.29 3.71 3.69
C ALA A 65 -3.46 5.09 3.04
N ILE A 66 -4.47 5.85 3.45
CA ILE A 66 -4.66 7.24 3.00
C ILE A 66 -3.48 8.11 3.43
N ASP A 67 -3.11 8.03 4.71
CA ASP A 67 -2.01 8.84 5.26
C ASP A 67 -0.65 8.49 4.63
N MET A 68 -0.44 7.22 4.25
CA MET A 68 0.74 6.76 3.52
C MET A 68 0.87 7.41 2.14
N VAL A 69 -0.22 7.44 1.37
CA VAL A 69 -0.23 8.09 0.05
C VAL A 69 0.00 9.60 0.22
N ASP A 70 -0.65 10.24 1.19
CA ASP A 70 -0.45 11.66 1.50
C ASP A 70 1.00 11.97 1.94
N ALA A 71 1.64 11.07 2.69
CA ALA A 71 3.02 11.22 3.13
C ALA A 71 3.99 11.22 1.95
N ILE A 72 3.73 10.38 0.94
CA ILE A 72 4.54 10.33 -0.29
C ILE A 72 4.35 11.58 -1.13
N ASP A 73 3.12 12.07 -1.26
CA ASP A 73 2.85 13.33 -1.95
C ASP A 73 3.58 14.50 -1.28
N LYS A 74 3.64 14.53 0.06
CA LYS A 74 4.42 15.52 0.80
C LYS A 74 5.92 15.33 0.60
N PHE A 75 6.41 14.10 0.66
CA PHE A 75 7.82 13.77 0.44
C PHE A 75 8.28 14.24 -0.95
N ASN A 76 7.49 13.98 -1.98
CA ASN A 76 7.76 14.41 -3.35
C ASN A 76 7.80 15.94 -3.50
N LYS A 77 6.96 16.68 -2.76
CA LYS A 77 6.94 18.15 -2.77
C LYS A 77 8.15 18.77 -2.08
N GLN A 78 8.75 18.07 -1.12
CA GLN A 78 9.93 18.53 -0.37
C GLN A 78 11.26 18.08 -1.00
N GLY A 79 11.24 17.04 -1.84
CA GLY A 79 12.42 16.39 -2.42
C GLY A 79 12.86 16.93 -3.80
N ARG A 80 14.07 16.54 -4.20
CA ARG A 80 14.67 16.84 -5.50
C ARG A 80 14.22 15.83 -6.59
N ASN A 81 12.99 15.93 -7.08
CA ASN A 81 12.54 15.26 -8.32
C ASN A 81 12.47 13.71 -8.31
N GLU A 82 12.30 13.05 -7.17
CA GLU A 82 12.26 11.57 -7.13
C GLU A 82 10.92 10.95 -7.58
N HIS A 83 9.87 11.76 -7.79
CA HIS A 83 8.53 11.36 -8.31
C HIS A 83 8.09 9.95 -7.86
N LEU A 84 8.14 9.70 -6.54
CA LEU A 84 7.78 8.42 -5.97
C LEU A 84 6.26 8.23 -6.02
N SER A 85 5.80 7.02 -6.32
CA SER A 85 4.37 6.70 -6.34
C SER A 85 4.13 5.33 -5.73
N LEU A 86 3.11 5.23 -4.88
CA LEU A 86 2.75 3.97 -4.24
C LEU A 86 1.63 3.27 -4.99
N ARG A 87 1.77 1.97 -5.20
CA ARG A 87 0.62 1.07 -5.31
C ARG A 87 0.33 0.54 -3.92
N VAL A 88 -0.94 0.52 -3.54
CA VAL A 88 -1.39 -0.04 -2.27
C VAL A 88 -2.49 -1.05 -2.55
N GLY A 89 -2.34 -2.27 -2.02
CA GLY A 89 -3.35 -3.32 -2.06
C GLY A 89 -3.81 -3.69 -0.66
N ILE A 90 -5.13 -3.75 -0.44
CA ILE A 90 -5.72 -4.08 0.86
C ILE A 90 -6.78 -5.16 0.71
N ASN A 91 -6.75 -6.11 1.64
CA ASN A 91 -7.82 -7.09 1.84
C ASN A 91 -7.99 -7.37 3.34
N CYS A 92 -9.24 -7.54 3.80
CA CYS A 92 -9.59 -7.86 5.19
C CYS A 92 -10.07 -9.32 5.27
N GLY A 93 -9.38 -10.19 6.01
CA GLY A 93 -9.75 -11.61 6.09
C GLY A 93 -8.87 -12.44 7.04
N PRO A 94 -9.15 -13.74 7.22
CA PRO A 94 -8.35 -14.60 8.09
C PRO A 94 -6.92 -14.80 7.55
N VAL A 95 -5.94 -14.82 8.44
CA VAL A 95 -4.57 -15.27 8.15
C VAL A 95 -4.03 -16.07 9.34
N VAL A 96 -2.93 -16.76 9.12
CA VAL A 96 -2.14 -17.43 10.13
C VAL A 96 -0.86 -16.63 10.34
N ALA A 97 -0.55 -16.31 11.59
CA ALA A 97 0.71 -15.69 11.98
C ALA A 97 1.59 -16.70 12.73
N GLY A 98 2.90 -16.60 12.59
CA GLY A 98 3.81 -17.53 13.26
C GLY A 98 5.27 -17.21 13.06
N VAL A 99 6.11 -17.84 13.88
CA VAL A 99 7.57 -17.73 13.79
C VAL A 99 8.13 -19.00 13.17
N VAL A 100 8.92 -18.85 12.10
CA VAL A 100 9.56 -19.96 11.39
C VAL A 100 11.08 -19.81 11.45
N GLY A 101 11.77 -20.95 11.50
CA GLY A 101 13.23 -21.04 11.46
C GLY A 101 13.83 -21.44 12.80
N THR A 102 15.00 -22.07 12.75
CA THR A 102 15.73 -22.54 13.95
C THR A 102 17.04 -21.79 14.17
N LYS A 103 17.56 -21.12 13.14
CA LYS A 103 18.81 -20.33 13.20
C LYS A 103 18.58 -18.84 12.99
N ARG A 104 17.58 -18.49 12.17
CA ARG A 104 17.12 -17.13 11.92
C ARG A 104 15.61 -17.17 12.03
N PHE A 105 15.09 -16.71 13.15
CA PHE A 105 13.66 -16.65 13.40
C PHE A 105 13.04 -15.56 12.52
N LEU A 106 11.95 -15.90 11.85
CA LEU A 106 11.17 -14.99 11.03
C LEU A 106 9.71 -15.07 11.46
N TYR A 107 9.19 -13.97 12.01
CA TYR A 107 7.75 -13.80 12.17
C TYR A 107 7.14 -13.41 10.82
N ASP A 108 6.08 -14.08 10.41
CA ASP A 108 5.45 -13.84 9.10
C ASP A 108 3.95 -14.18 9.13
N LEU A 109 3.25 -13.81 8.06
CA LEU A 109 1.84 -14.09 7.84
C LEU A 109 1.65 -15.00 6.62
N TRP A 110 0.71 -15.94 6.73
CA TRP A 110 0.30 -16.84 5.65
C TRP A 110 -1.21 -16.89 5.53
N GLY A 111 -1.69 -17.10 4.32
CA GLY A 111 -3.11 -17.33 4.09
C GLY A 111 -3.57 -16.72 2.78
N ASP A 112 -4.79 -17.07 2.41
CA ASP A 112 -5.42 -16.59 1.19
C ASP A 112 -5.66 -15.06 1.22
N SER A 113 -5.96 -14.48 2.38
CA SER A 113 -6.12 -13.03 2.52
C SER A 113 -4.82 -12.28 2.23
N VAL A 114 -3.67 -12.87 2.61
CA VAL A 114 -2.34 -12.30 2.32
C VAL A 114 -2.11 -12.26 0.81
N ASN A 115 -2.32 -13.41 0.15
CA ASN A 115 -2.20 -13.52 -1.30
C ASN A 115 -3.15 -12.55 -2.02
N THR A 116 -4.39 -12.40 -1.54
CA THR A 116 -5.39 -11.53 -2.17
C THR A 116 -4.98 -10.06 -2.10
N ALA A 117 -4.51 -9.58 -0.95
CA ALA A 117 -3.97 -8.21 -0.83
C ALA A 117 -2.75 -7.99 -1.75
N SER A 118 -1.88 -9.00 -1.89
CA SER A 118 -0.79 -8.94 -2.87
C SER A 118 -1.26 -8.80 -4.30
N ARG A 119 -2.37 -9.44 -4.65
CA ARG A 119 -2.99 -9.29 -5.97
C ARG A 119 -3.61 -7.91 -6.14
N MET A 120 -4.15 -7.32 -5.08
CA MET A 120 -4.64 -5.93 -5.12
C MET A 120 -3.50 -4.93 -5.34
N GLU A 121 -2.33 -5.13 -4.72
CA GLU A 121 -1.16 -4.27 -4.92
C GLU A 121 -0.62 -4.41 -6.34
N SER A 122 -0.38 -5.65 -6.77
CA SER A 122 0.28 -5.91 -8.05
C SER A 122 -0.56 -5.51 -9.27
N HIS A 123 -1.89 -5.54 -9.17
CA HIS A 123 -2.81 -5.00 -10.17
C HIS A 123 -3.15 -3.52 -9.93
N GLY A 124 -2.67 -2.93 -8.83
CA GLY A 124 -2.94 -1.56 -8.41
C GLY A 124 -2.44 -0.52 -9.42
N ILE A 125 -3.02 0.68 -9.33
CA ILE A 125 -2.56 1.85 -10.09
C ILE A 125 -1.69 2.71 -9.18
N PRO A 126 -0.53 3.22 -9.65
CA PRO A 126 0.28 4.15 -8.88
C PRO A 126 -0.50 5.35 -8.34
N GLY A 127 -0.26 5.72 -7.09
CA GLY A 127 -0.98 6.77 -6.36
C GLY A 127 -2.37 6.35 -5.86
N LYS A 128 -2.81 5.10 -6.07
CA LYS A 128 -4.13 4.63 -5.65
C LYS A 128 -4.05 3.49 -4.65
N VAL A 129 -5.05 3.46 -3.78
CA VAL A 129 -5.30 2.37 -2.84
C VAL A 129 -6.40 1.49 -3.41
N GLN A 130 -6.06 0.24 -3.75
CA GLN A 130 -6.99 -0.74 -4.27
C GLN A 130 -7.44 -1.71 -3.17
N VAL A 131 -8.74 -1.97 -3.13
CA VAL A 131 -9.38 -2.86 -2.16
C VAL A 131 -10.30 -3.87 -2.84
N THR A 132 -10.57 -4.97 -2.15
CA THR A 132 -11.59 -5.95 -2.55
C THR A 132 -13.00 -5.47 -2.22
N LYS A 133 -14.02 -6.06 -2.85
CA LYS A 133 -15.43 -5.81 -2.52
C LYS A 133 -15.76 -6.02 -1.04
N ASP A 134 -15.22 -7.09 -0.45
CA ASP A 134 -15.44 -7.45 0.95
C ASP A 134 -15.02 -6.33 1.91
N VAL A 135 -13.94 -5.60 1.60
CA VAL A 135 -13.49 -4.43 2.37
C VAL A 135 -14.54 -3.33 2.34
N VAL A 136 -15.10 -3.03 1.17
CA VAL A 136 -16.14 -1.99 0.98
C VAL A 136 -17.39 -2.35 1.77
N GLU A 137 -17.83 -3.61 1.68
CA GLU A 137 -19.00 -4.10 2.40
C GLU A 137 -18.79 -4.08 3.92
N MET A 138 -17.58 -4.39 4.40
CA MET A 138 -17.25 -4.42 5.83
C MET A 138 -17.29 -3.04 6.49
N VAL A 139 -16.68 -2.03 5.86
CA VAL A 139 -16.57 -0.68 6.47
C VAL A 139 -17.76 0.23 6.16
N GLY A 140 -18.50 -0.07 5.09
CA GLY A 140 -19.68 0.69 4.68
C GLY A 140 -19.38 2.17 4.48
N ASN A 141 -20.21 3.03 5.07
CA ASN A 141 -20.19 4.47 4.81
C ASN A 141 -19.08 5.25 5.54
N ALA A 142 -18.19 4.59 6.29
CA ALA A 142 -17.06 5.25 6.95
C ALA A 142 -16.02 5.76 5.93
N PHE A 143 -16.05 5.22 4.71
CA PHE A 143 -15.12 5.52 3.62
C PHE A 143 -15.88 5.68 2.30
N THR A 144 -15.24 6.35 1.34
CA THR A 144 -15.75 6.54 -0.02
C THR A 144 -14.89 5.76 -0.99
N PHE A 145 -15.53 5.03 -1.89
CA PHE A 145 -14.88 4.15 -2.85
C PHE A 145 -15.41 4.39 -4.27
N ASP A 146 -14.49 4.35 -5.24
CA ASP A 146 -14.83 4.31 -6.66
C ASP A 146 -14.72 2.88 -7.17
N LYS A 147 -15.75 2.41 -7.89
CA LYS A 147 -15.70 1.09 -8.52
C LYS A 147 -14.63 1.09 -9.62
N ARG A 148 -13.65 0.21 -9.50
CA ARG A 148 -12.61 0.01 -10.53
C ARG A 148 -13.10 -0.91 -11.65
N GLY A 149 -13.87 -1.94 -11.29
CA GLY A 149 -14.28 -3.01 -12.19
C GLY A 149 -13.77 -4.37 -11.73
N THR A 150 -13.83 -5.37 -12.62
CA THR A 150 -13.33 -6.72 -12.34
C THR A 150 -11.89 -6.89 -12.80
N ILE A 151 -11.12 -7.70 -12.06
CA ILE A 151 -9.79 -8.14 -12.45
C ILE A 151 -9.68 -9.66 -12.31
N ALA A 152 -8.93 -10.29 -13.21
CA ALA A 152 -8.61 -11.70 -13.11
C ALA A 152 -7.54 -11.93 -12.04
N VAL A 153 -7.89 -12.65 -10.97
CA VAL A 153 -7.00 -12.98 -9.86
C VAL A 153 -6.69 -14.48 -9.87
N LYS A 154 -5.41 -14.83 -9.97
CA LYS A 154 -4.95 -16.22 -9.97
C LYS A 154 -5.45 -16.96 -8.73
N GLY A 155 -6.19 -18.05 -8.95
CA GLY A 155 -6.78 -18.88 -7.89
C GLY A 155 -8.15 -18.41 -7.38
N LYS A 156 -8.64 -17.25 -7.84
CA LYS A 156 -9.93 -16.66 -7.44
C LYS A 156 -10.88 -16.43 -8.62
N GLY A 157 -10.36 -16.33 -9.84
CA GLY A 157 -11.15 -15.95 -11.01
C GLY A 157 -11.35 -14.44 -11.08
N GLU A 158 -12.47 -13.99 -11.63
CA GLU A 158 -12.81 -12.57 -11.70
C GLU A 158 -13.20 -12.04 -10.32
N MET A 159 -12.53 -10.98 -9.87
CA MET A 159 -12.82 -10.30 -8.62
C MET A 159 -13.20 -8.86 -8.87
N GLU A 160 -14.32 -8.41 -8.31
CA GLU A 160 -14.69 -7.00 -8.30
C GLU A 160 -13.83 -6.21 -7.32
N THR A 161 -13.35 -5.04 -7.77
CA THR A 161 -12.39 -4.22 -7.03
C THR A 161 -12.77 -2.75 -7.05
N TYR A 162 -12.22 -2.03 -6.07
CA TYR A 162 -12.54 -0.64 -5.80
C TYR A 162 -11.27 0.14 -5.48
N PHE A 163 -11.31 1.44 -5.74
CA PHE A 163 -10.30 2.38 -5.23
C PHE A 163 -10.85 3.09 -4.01
N LEU A 164 -10.06 3.14 -2.93
CA LEU A 164 -10.34 3.98 -1.79
C LEU A 164 -10.04 5.44 -2.15
N VAL A 165 -11.06 6.30 -2.06
CA VAL A 165 -11.00 7.72 -2.48
C VAL A 165 -10.90 8.65 -1.28
N GLY A 166 -11.52 8.28 -0.17
CA GLY A 166 -11.54 9.12 1.02
C GLY A 166 -12.19 8.46 2.22
N ARG A 167 -12.21 9.21 3.31
CA ARG A 167 -12.82 8.85 4.59
C ARG A 167 -13.82 9.92 5.01
N ASP A 168 -14.94 9.52 5.62
CA ASP A 168 -15.87 10.48 6.22
C ASP A 168 -15.12 11.29 7.30
N ARG A 169 -15.38 12.60 7.41
CA ARG A 169 -14.80 13.43 8.48
C ARG A 169 -15.16 12.93 9.88
N ARG A 170 -16.24 12.14 10.00
CA ARG A 170 -16.71 11.54 11.25
C ARG A 170 -15.96 10.25 11.61
N SER A 171 -15.35 9.55 10.65
CA SER A 171 -14.44 8.42 10.95
C SER A 171 -13.10 9.00 11.41
N ARG A 172 -13.02 9.32 12.70
CA ARG A 172 -11.78 9.80 13.30
C ARG A 172 -10.80 8.63 13.37
N PRO A 173 -9.61 8.74 12.77
CA PRO A 173 -8.59 7.73 12.94
C PRO A 173 -8.22 7.66 14.42
N PHE A 174 -8.11 6.44 14.96
CA PHE A 174 -7.46 6.26 16.24
C PHE A 174 -5.96 6.45 16.02
N LYS A 175 -5.46 7.67 16.26
CA LYS A 175 -4.01 7.89 16.31
C LYS A 175 -3.54 7.76 17.74
N ALA A 176 -2.61 6.84 17.98
CA ALA A 176 -1.89 6.80 19.23
C ALA A 176 -1.05 8.08 19.38
N PRO A 177 -0.91 8.61 20.61
CA PRO A 177 0.12 9.60 20.87
C PRO A 177 1.48 8.99 20.49
N SER A 178 2.26 9.69 19.64
CA SER A 178 3.47 9.11 19.03
C SER A 178 4.38 8.47 20.08
N LEU A 179 4.77 7.21 19.85
CA LEU A 179 5.65 6.43 20.71
C LEU A 179 7.10 6.93 20.74
N SER A 180 7.43 8.00 20.01
CA SER A 180 8.75 8.68 20.06
C SER A 180 9.18 9.12 21.48
N LYS A 181 8.29 9.04 22.47
CA LYS A 181 8.57 9.30 23.89
C LYS A 181 8.64 8.06 24.80
N PHE A 182 8.34 6.85 24.31
CA PHE A 182 8.34 5.63 25.13
C PHE A 182 9.39 4.63 24.65
N LYS A 183 10.50 4.58 25.40
CA LYS A 183 11.58 3.60 25.27
C LYS A 183 11.02 2.23 25.71
N LEU A 184 10.71 1.33 24.79
CA LEU A 184 10.29 -0.03 25.14
C LEU A 184 11.42 -0.77 25.88
N LYS A 185 11.11 -1.27 27.09
CA LYS A 185 11.88 -2.33 27.73
C LYS A 185 11.36 -3.67 27.21
N SER A 186 12.29 -4.51 26.76
CA SER A 186 12.05 -5.89 26.32
C SER A 186 11.58 -6.77 27.48
N GLU A 187 10.53 -7.57 27.24
CA GLU A 187 10.38 -8.99 27.61
C GLU A 187 8.92 -9.44 27.46
N GLY A 188 8.70 -10.63 26.87
CA GLY A 188 7.42 -11.35 26.96
C GLY A 188 6.86 -11.89 25.64
N MET A 189 6.76 -13.21 25.54
CA MET A 189 6.13 -13.97 24.47
C MET A 189 4.60 -13.98 24.62
N LEU A 190 3.86 -13.66 23.56
CA LEU A 190 2.39 -13.76 23.53
C LEU A 190 1.96 -14.73 22.41
N HIS A 191 1.15 -15.73 22.76
CA HIS A 191 0.37 -16.54 21.83
C HIS A 191 -0.98 -15.88 21.62
N PHE A 192 -1.42 -15.76 20.36
CA PHE A 192 -2.77 -15.33 20.01
C PHE A 192 -3.39 -16.38 19.07
N ASP A 193 -4.53 -16.93 19.49
CA ASP A 193 -5.34 -17.86 18.69
C ASP A 193 -6.28 -17.09 17.75
N ASN A 194 -6.29 -17.51 16.47
CA ASN A 194 -7.31 -17.29 15.44
C ASN A 194 -8.08 -15.96 15.42
N GLU A 195 -7.55 -14.89 14.81
CA GLU A 195 -8.40 -13.76 14.37
C GLU A 195 -7.95 -13.12 13.05
N LYS A 196 -8.93 -12.54 12.36
CA LYS A 196 -8.84 -12.01 10.99
C LYS A 196 -7.86 -10.83 10.92
N LEU A 197 -6.88 -10.92 10.03
CA LEU A 197 -5.83 -9.94 9.84
C LEU A 197 -5.99 -9.24 8.50
N THR A 198 -6.11 -7.93 8.55
CA THR A 198 -6.22 -7.08 7.37
C THR A 198 -4.83 -6.78 6.84
N LEU A 199 -4.54 -7.23 5.62
CA LEU A 199 -3.23 -7.06 5.01
C LEU A 199 -3.14 -5.77 4.22
N PHE A 200 -2.03 -5.07 4.40
CA PHE A 200 -1.54 -3.97 3.59
C PHE A 200 -0.28 -4.42 2.85
N GLU A 201 -0.29 -4.33 1.52
CA GLU A 201 0.92 -4.37 0.70
C GLU A 201 1.09 -3.02 0.00
N SER A 202 2.25 -2.38 0.15
CA SER A 202 2.58 -1.23 -0.66
C SER A 202 4.01 -1.20 -1.15
N VAL A 203 4.14 -0.59 -2.33
CA VAL A 203 5.34 -0.14 -3.05
C VAL A 203 5.79 -1.12 -4.12
N ARG A 204 5.49 -0.73 -5.36
CA ARG A 204 6.35 -0.98 -6.52
C ARG A 204 6.56 0.32 -7.27
N ASN A 205 7.83 0.68 -7.43
CA ASN A 205 8.34 1.95 -7.94
C ASN A 205 8.03 2.36 -9.40
N LEU A 206 8.09 3.69 -9.58
CA LEU A 206 8.44 4.60 -10.69
C LEU A 206 8.07 4.33 -12.16
N GLU A 207 7.55 5.42 -12.73
CA GLU A 207 7.37 5.84 -14.14
C GLU A 207 6.25 5.20 -14.97
N GLU A 208 5.23 6.02 -15.26
CA GLU A 208 4.80 6.32 -16.65
C GLU A 208 3.90 7.58 -16.63
N SER A 209 4.46 8.77 -16.90
CA SER A 209 3.69 9.98 -17.27
C SER A 209 4.58 11.08 -17.85
N ILE A 210 5.44 10.79 -18.83
CA ILE A 210 5.98 11.82 -19.73
C ILE A 210 6.03 11.28 -21.16
N GLU A 211 4.86 11.04 -21.76
CA GLU A 211 4.69 11.08 -23.21
C GLU A 211 3.20 11.11 -23.51
N ASN A 212 2.57 12.30 -23.40
CA ASN A 212 1.35 12.70 -24.15
C ASN A 212 0.74 14.00 -23.61
N ARG A 213 1.50 15.10 -23.52
CA ARG A 213 0.91 16.45 -23.56
C ARG A 213 1.83 17.43 -24.29
N HIS A 214 1.42 17.74 -25.54
CA HIS A 214 1.78 18.91 -26.36
C HIS A 214 3.22 18.98 -26.88
N THR A 215 3.53 19.22 -28.17
CA THR A 215 2.83 19.74 -29.39
C THR A 215 3.87 19.72 -30.55
N PRO A 216 3.61 20.12 -31.83
CA PRO A 216 2.36 20.45 -32.52
C PRO A 216 2.17 19.72 -33.88
N GLN A 217 0.96 19.85 -34.42
CA GLN A 217 0.63 19.61 -35.83
C GLN A 217 1.63 20.31 -36.76
N ASN A 218 2.27 19.54 -37.65
CA ASN A 218 2.86 20.10 -38.86
C ASN A 218 2.08 19.55 -40.06
N LYS A 219 1.10 20.35 -40.52
CA LYS A 219 0.41 20.14 -41.79
C LYS A 219 1.44 20.28 -42.92
N ARG A 220 1.98 19.17 -43.43
CA ARG A 220 2.60 19.14 -44.75
C ARG A 220 1.50 19.13 -45.80
N ILE A 221 1.11 20.33 -46.22
CA ILE A 221 0.48 20.55 -47.52
C ILE A 221 1.62 20.51 -48.54
N THR A 222 1.86 19.36 -49.18
CA THR A 222 2.60 19.32 -50.45
C THR A 222 1.59 19.29 -51.58
N ARG A 223 1.53 20.42 -52.29
CA ARG A 223 0.74 20.64 -53.49
C ARG A 223 1.06 19.57 -54.54
N ARG A 224 0.01 18.96 -55.11
CA ARG A 224 0.05 18.37 -56.44
C ARG A 224 0.36 19.49 -57.44
N THR A 225 1.43 19.33 -58.21
CA THR A 225 1.57 20.01 -59.51
C THR A 225 1.75 18.92 -60.54
N SER A 226 0.69 18.70 -61.32
CA SER A 226 0.73 18.08 -62.62
C SER A 226 1.41 19.01 -63.64
N ILE A 227 1.76 18.42 -64.79
CA ILE A 227 2.07 19.00 -66.12
C ILE A 227 3.54 18.76 -66.52
N GLY A 228 3.73 18.04 -67.64
CA GLY A 228 4.97 17.94 -68.39
C GLY A 228 5.22 16.53 -68.92
#